data_AF-A0A3A9V1R3-F1
#
_entry.id   AF-A0A3A9V1R3-F1
#
_cell.length_a   1.000
_cell.length_b   1.000
_cell.length_c   1.000
_cell.angle_alpha   90.00
_cell.angle_beta   90.00
_cell.angle_gamma   90.00
#
_symmetry.space_group_name_H-M   'P 1'
#
loop_
_entity.id
_entity.type
_entity.pdbx_description
1 polymer ?
#
loop_
_entity_poly.entity_id
_entity_poly.type
_entity_poly.pdbx_seq_one_letter_code
_entity_poly.pdbx_strand_id
1 'polypeptide(L)'
;MRISGLIVALLVLTGCQSLTRNSSNTGEPEEVTPVTEIERGICLFNEPPPVFEHNCDAAYWLNTWIAAANQPWMERKQALKALGDSAFDTIHAYILTLPTDTPYQDRLRAQLALNDIAGTFTAEAQEVVNVIAASQNNQIMQLESAMVVLEQENTSRGEKVKALEQEAVNLRKKLEELLQIEATLMDKNRSTQQ
;
A
#
# COMPACT_ATOMS: atom_id res chain seq x y z
N MET A 1 -8.54 -52.68 13.73
CA MET A 1 -8.07 -51.61 12.80
C MET A 1 -9.19 -51.09 11.89
N ARG A 2 -10.39 -50.80 12.42
CA ARG A 2 -11.50 -50.20 11.63
C ARG A 2 -12.13 -48.97 12.27
N ILE A 3 -11.70 -48.61 13.49
CA ILE A 3 -12.25 -47.50 14.28
C ILE A 3 -11.36 -46.25 14.18
N SER A 4 -10.03 -46.42 13.99
CA SER A 4 -9.09 -45.30 13.84
C SER A 4 -9.23 -44.49 12.54
N GLY A 5 -9.82 -45.07 11.49
CA GLY A 5 -10.07 -44.34 10.23
C GLY A 5 -11.29 -43.42 10.29
N LEU A 6 -12.23 -43.69 11.20
CA LEU A 6 -13.50 -42.96 11.30
C LEU A 6 -13.32 -41.63 12.06
N ILE A 7 -12.35 -41.56 12.97
CA ILE A 7 -12.05 -40.37 13.77
C ILE A 7 -11.33 -39.29 12.94
N VAL A 8 -10.50 -39.70 11.96
CA VAL A 8 -9.79 -38.76 11.06
C VAL A 8 -10.75 -38.12 10.06
N ALA A 9 -11.77 -38.87 9.59
CA ALA A 9 -12.79 -38.33 8.68
C ALA A 9 -13.70 -37.29 9.37
N LEU A 10 -13.94 -37.42 10.68
CA LEU A 10 -14.75 -36.49 11.48
C LEU A 10 -14.06 -35.13 11.69
N LEU A 11 -12.74 -35.08 11.74
CA LEU A 11 -11.97 -33.83 11.94
C LEU A 11 -11.92 -32.93 10.69
N VAL A 12 -12.07 -33.50 9.48
CA VAL A 12 -12.07 -32.72 8.23
C VAL A 12 -13.41 -32.01 8.01
N LEU A 13 -14.51 -32.53 8.57
CA LEU A 13 -15.85 -31.95 8.44
C LEU A 13 -16.12 -30.81 9.44
N THR A 14 -15.38 -30.72 10.54
CA THR A 14 -15.51 -29.60 11.51
C THR A 14 -14.78 -28.33 11.06
N GLY A 15 -13.90 -28.39 10.05
CA GLY A 15 -13.18 -27.23 9.52
C GLY A 15 -14.07 -26.25 8.73
N CYS A 16 -15.18 -26.71 8.15
CA CYS A 16 -16.11 -25.84 7.43
C CYS A 16 -17.13 -25.13 8.33
N GLN A 17 -17.29 -25.56 9.59
CA GLN A 17 -18.22 -24.91 10.51
C GLN A 17 -17.60 -23.67 11.20
N SER A 18 -16.29 -23.48 11.10
CA SER A 18 -15.61 -22.23 11.48
C SER A 18 -15.69 -21.14 10.39
N LEU A 19 -16.25 -21.46 9.22
CA LEU A 19 -16.63 -20.51 8.16
C LEU A 19 -18.14 -20.28 8.13
N THR A 20 -18.85 -20.68 9.19
CA THR A 20 -20.23 -20.24 9.41
C THR A 20 -20.18 -18.76 9.75
N ARG A 21 -20.31 -17.95 8.69
CA ARG A 21 -20.80 -16.57 8.73
C ARG A 21 -21.82 -16.46 9.86
N ASN A 22 -21.55 -15.61 10.84
CA ASN A 22 -22.51 -15.21 11.87
C ASN A 22 -23.77 -14.66 11.17
N SER A 23 -24.72 -15.54 10.85
CA SER A 23 -26.07 -15.20 10.43
C SER A 23 -26.96 -15.27 11.66
N SER A 24 -26.67 -14.41 12.63
CA SER A 24 -27.50 -14.08 13.79
C SER A 24 -26.81 -12.97 14.60
N ASN A 25 -26.44 -11.87 13.94
CA ASN A 25 -26.88 -10.61 14.49
C ASN A 25 -28.09 -10.25 13.62
N THR A 26 -29.27 -10.26 14.23
CA THR A 26 -30.29 -9.26 13.89
C THR A 26 -29.49 -7.96 13.77
N GLY A 27 -29.24 -7.53 12.54
CA GLY A 27 -28.54 -6.30 12.30
C GLY A 27 -29.39 -5.23 12.96
N GLU A 28 -29.02 -4.86 14.18
CA GLU A 28 -29.07 -3.46 14.56
C GLU A 28 -28.61 -2.72 13.29
N PRO A 29 -29.48 -1.90 12.67
CA PRO A 29 -29.11 -1.19 11.47
C PRO A 29 -27.73 -0.64 11.75
N GLU A 30 -26.73 -1.04 10.94
CA GLU A 30 -25.39 -0.49 11.01
C GLU A 30 -25.60 1.00 11.22
N GLU A 31 -25.25 1.50 12.42
CA GLU A 31 -25.70 2.82 12.87
C GLU A 31 -25.15 3.76 11.81
N VAL A 32 -26.04 4.16 10.89
CA VAL A 32 -25.64 4.86 9.68
C VAL A 32 -25.13 6.15 10.24
N THR A 33 -23.80 6.29 10.30
CA THR A 33 -23.16 7.52 10.74
C THR A 33 -23.90 8.63 10.02
N PRO A 34 -24.53 9.56 10.77
CA PRO A 34 -25.43 10.53 10.17
C PRO A 34 -24.69 11.16 9.02
N VAL A 35 -25.26 11.02 7.82
CA VAL A 35 -24.67 11.55 6.61
C VAL A 35 -24.48 13.04 6.86
N THR A 36 -23.23 13.51 6.88
CA THR A 36 -22.93 14.94 6.97
C THR A 36 -23.51 15.59 5.73
N GLU A 37 -24.73 16.12 5.83
CA GLU A 37 -25.41 16.79 4.75
C GLU A 37 -24.93 18.25 4.70
N ILE A 38 -24.46 18.66 3.53
CA ILE A 38 -23.95 20.01 3.32
C ILE A 38 -25.15 20.93 3.05
N GLU A 39 -25.77 21.44 4.12
CA GLU A 39 -26.99 22.26 4.03
C GLU A 39 -26.73 23.66 3.45
N ARG A 40 -25.53 24.21 3.66
CA ARG A 40 -25.06 25.50 3.14
C ARG A 40 -23.60 25.34 2.72
N GLY A 41 -23.12 26.18 1.80
CA GLY A 41 -21.77 26.07 1.22
C GLY A 41 -20.66 25.79 2.23
N ILE A 42 -19.59 25.15 1.77
CA ILE A 42 -18.51 24.62 2.62
C ILE A 42 -17.48 25.70 2.91
N CYS A 43 -17.18 25.92 4.19
CA CYS A 43 -16.04 26.71 4.65
C CYS A 43 -14.97 25.79 5.24
N LEU A 44 -13.70 26.01 4.89
CA LEU A 44 -12.59 25.23 5.43
C LEU A 44 -12.40 25.48 6.93
N PHE A 45 -12.53 26.73 7.37
CA PHE A 45 -12.36 27.16 8.76
C PHE A 45 -13.57 27.96 9.25
N ASN A 46 -13.89 27.83 10.54
CA ASN A 46 -14.83 28.73 11.23
C ASN A 46 -14.21 30.13 11.41
N GLU A 47 -12.96 30.14 11.88
CA GLU A 47 -12.14 31.34 12.03
C GLU A 47 -10.88 31.15 11.17
N PRO A 48 -10.88 31.68 9.93
CA PRO A 48 -9.76 31.49 9.03
C PRO A 48 -8.49 32.16 9.57
N PRO A 49 -7.31 31.55 9.36
CA PRO A 49 -6.04 32.20 9.65
C PRO A 49 -5.92 33.57 8.95
N PRO A 50 -5.10 34.50 9.47
CA PRO A 50 -4.88 35.78 8.83
C PRO A 50 -4.44 35.60 7.37
N VAL A 51 -5.03 36.38 6.46
CA VAL A 51 -4.71 36.35 5.01
C VAL A 51 -5.13 35.04 4.31
N PHE A 52 -5.94 34.19 4.94
CA PHE A 52 -6.48 33.02 4.26
C PHE A 52 -7.59 33.42 3.27
N GLU A 53 -7.26 33.37 1.97
CA GLU A 53 -8.18 33.67 0.89
C GLU A 53 -9.10 32.47 0.59
N HIS A 54 -10.28 32.72 -0.02
CA HIS A 54 -11.18 31.67 -0.53
C HIS A 54 -11.69 30.63 0.50
N ASN A 55 -11.76 30.97 1.80
CA ASN A 55 -12.19 30.05 2.87
C ASN A 55 -13.50 29.30 2.58
N CYS A 56 -14.52 30.01 2.09
CA CYS A 56 -15.85 29.47 1.80
C CYS A 56 -16.16 29.38 0.30
N ASP A 57 -15.13 29.45 -0.54
CA ASP A 57 -15.27 29.48 -2.00
C ASP A 57 -14.96 28.11 -2.59
N ALA A 58 -15.95 27.21 -2.53
CA ALA A 58 -15.82 25.86 -3.08
C ALA A 58 -15.49 25.87 -4.59
N ALA A 59 -16.00 26.85 -5.33
CA ALA A 59 -15.74 26.96 -6.76
C ALA A 59 -14.26 27.25 -7.03
N TYR A 60 -13.63 28.12 -6.24
CA TYR A 60 -12.20 28.35 -6.31
C TYR A 60 -11.41 27.03 -6.14
N TRP A 61 -11.65 26.31 -5.05
CA TRP A 61 -10.89 25.07 -4.76
C TRP A 61 -11.11 23.97 -5.79
N LEU A 62 -12.35 23.80 -6.27
CA LEU A 62 -12.66 22.84 -7.33
C LEU A 62 -11.96 23.22 -8.64
N ASN A 63 -11.94 24.50 -9.00
CA ASN A 63 -11.22 24.96 -10.19
C ASN A 63 -9.70 24.79 -10.05
N THR A 64 -9.13 25.02 -8.86
CA THR A 64 -7.71 24.75 -8.58
C THR A 64 -7.39 23.27 -8.76
N TRP A 65 -8.28 22.38 -8.33
CA TRP A 65 -8.11 20.95 -8.53
C TRP A 65 -8.23 20.54 -10.00
N ILE A 66 -9.23 21.06 -10.72
CA ILE A 66 -9.38 20.82 -12.15
C ILE A 66 -8.13 21.31 -12.90
N ALA A 67 -7.60 22.49 -12.56
CA ALA A 67 -6.38 23.02 -13.16
C ALA A 67 -5.19 22.10 -12.89
N ALA A 68 -4.99 21.65 -11.65
CA ALA A 68 -3.92 20.73 -11.29
C ALA A 68 -4.01 19.40 -12.07
N ALA A 69 -5.22 18.84 -12.22
CA ALA A 69 -5.42 17.60 -12.97
C ALA A 69 -5.08 17.72 -14.47
N ASN A 70 -5.13 18.93 -15.02
CA ASN A 70 -4.82 19.21 -16.42
C ASN A 70 -3.40 19.75 -16.65
N GLN A 71 -2.53 19.69 -15.64
CA GLN A 71 -1.14 20.16 -15.72
C GLN A 71 -0.14 19.02 -15.49
N PRO A 72 0.92 18.92 -16.32
CA PRO A 72 1.97 17.94 -16.09
C PRO A 72 2.73 18.25 -14.80
N TRP A 73 3.25 17.21 -14.15
CA TRP A 73 3.99 17.34 -12.89
C TRP A 73 5.07 18.43 -12.90
N MET A 74 5.81 18.58 -14.00
CA MET A 74 6.88 19.58 -14.11
C MET A 74 6.39 21.02 -13.91
N GLU A 75 5.20 21.35 -14.42
CA GLU A 75 4.61 22.68 -14.27
C GLU A 75 4.10 22.89 -12.84
N ARG A 76 3.38 21.90 -12.29
CA ARG A 76 2.89 21.93 -10.91
C ARG A 76 4.05 22.05 -9.91
N LYS A 77 5.14 21.33 -10.15
CA LYS A 77 6.36 21.42 -9.35
C LYS A 77 7.00 22.80 -9.38
N GLN A 78 6.88 23.54 -10.49
CA GLN A 78 7.33 24.92 -10.55
C GLN A 78 6.40 25.84 -9.74
N ALA A 79 5.08 25.66 -9.84
CA ALA A 79 4.11 26.41 -9.04
C ALA A 79 4.30 26.18 -7.53
N LEU A 80 4.57 24.94 -7.11
CA LEU A 80 4.87 24.58 -5.72
C LEU A 80 6.02 25.38 -5.10
N LYS A 81 7.03 25.77 -5.90
CA LYS A 81 8.19 26.54 -5.40
C LYS A 81 7.85 27.99 -5.03
N ALA A 82 6.75 28.51 -5.55
CA ALA A 82 6.29 29.87 -5.27
C ALA A 82 5.41 29.94 -4.01
N LEU A 83 4.97 28.78 -3.50
CA LEU A 83 4.14 28.68 -2.31
C LEU A 83 5.00 28.79 -1.04
N GLY A 84 4.46 29.46 -0.03
CA GLY A 84 5.05 29.51 1.32
C GLY A 84 4.49 28.43 2.24
N ASP A 85 4.51 28.73 3.54
CA ASP A 85 4.10 27.80 4.60
C ASP A 85 2.75 28.20 5.24
N SER A 86 1.97 29.07 4.58
CA SER A 86 0.65 29.45 5.10
C SER A 86 -0.35 28.29 4.99
N ALA A 87 -1.45 28.34 5.74
CA ALA A 87 -2.51 27.34 5.61
C ALA A 87 -3.12 27.32 4.19
N PHE A 88 -3.22 28.49 3.56
CA PHE A 88 -3.67 28.61 2.16
C PHE A 88 -2.70 27.90 1.22
N ASP A 89 -1.41 28.20 1.35
CA ASP A 89 -0.34 27.59 0.55
C ASP A 89 -0.27 26.08 0.76
N THR A 90 -0.49 25.62 2.00
CA THR A 90 -0.50 24.19 2.35
C THR A 90 -1.61 23.44 1.61
N ILE A 91 -2.83 24.00 1.61
CA ILE A 91 -3.97 23.38 0.91
C ILE A 91 -3.76 23.44 -0.61
N HIS A 92 -3.24 24.56 -1.12
CA HIS A 92 -2.93 24.69 -2.54
C HIS A 92 -1.83 23.69 -2.96
N ALA A 93 -0.77 23.56 -2.18
CA ALA A 93 0.29 22.60 -2.41
C ALA A 93 -0.24 21.17 -2.38
N TYR A 94 -1.11 20.84 -1.43
CA TYR A 94 -1.77 19.55 -1.37
C TYR A 94 -2.54 19.24 -2.66
N ILE A 95 -3.40 20.15 -3.12
CA ILE A 95 -4.15 19.99 -4.38
C ILE A 95 -3.21 19.79 -5.57
N LEU A 96 -2.13 20.56 -5.66
CA LEU A 96 -1.12 20.43 -6.71
C LEU A 96 -0.38 19.08 -6.68
N THR A 97 -0.50 18.27 -5.62
CA THR A 97 0.13 16.94 -5.53
C THR A 97 -0.84 15.76 -5.67
N LEU A 98 -2.15 16.03 -5.79
CA LEU A 98 -3.17 14.98 -5.95
C LEU A 98 -3.10 14.21 -7.28
N PRO A 99 -2.79 14.81 -8.44
CA PRO A 99 -2.72 14.08 -9.70
C PRO A 99 -1.75 12.89 -9.68
N THR A 100 -2.03 11.84 -10.45
CA THR A 100 -1.39 10.51 -10.34
C THR A 100 0.06 10.45 -10.79
N ASP A 101 0.50 11.37 -11.64
CA ASP A 101 1.90 11.52 -12.10
C ASP A 101 2.82 12.20 -11.06
N THR A 102 2.27 12.57 -9.89
CA THR A 102 3.06 13.13 -8.78
C THR A 102 3.88 12.05 -8.08
N PRO A 103 5.21 12.24 -7.91
CA PRO A 103 6.06 11.30 -7.18
C PRO A 103 5.63 11.10 -5.72
N TYR A 104 5.75 9.87 -5.24
CA TYR A 104 5.41 9.46 -3.87
C TYR A 104 5.92 10.43 -2.78
N GLN A 105 7.20 10.82 -2.84
CA GLN A 105 7.82 11.66 -1.81
C GLN A 105 7.20 13.06 -1.74
N ASP A 106 6.79 13.62 -2.89
CA ASP A 106 6.17 14.93 -2.94
C ASP A 106 4.72 14.86 -2.43
N ARG A 107 3.99 13.78 -2.77
CA ARG A 107 2.66 13.48 -2.24
C ARG A 107 2.66 13.28 -0.72
N LEU A 108 3.62 12.52 -0.20
CA LEU A 108 3.79 12.28 1.24
C LEU A 108 4.06 13.59 1.98
N ARG A 109 4.98 14.43 1.47
CA ARG A 109 5.30 15.72 2.11
C ARG A 109 4.06 16.61 2.21
N ALA A 110 3.28 16.72 1.13
CA ALA A 110 2.08 17.54 1.13
C ALA A 110 0.97 16.96 2.01
N GLN A 111 0.82 15.62 2.06
CA GLN A 111 -0.12 14.96 2.97
C GLN A 111 0.22 15.23 4.44
N LEU A 112 1.51 15.18 4.81
CA LEU A 112 1.96 15.48 6.16
C LEU A 112 1.67 16.94 6.54
N ALA A 113 1.98 17.88 5.64
CA ALA A 113 1.69 19.29 5.86
C ALA A 113 0.17 19.57 5.99
N LEU A 114 -0.66 18.89 5.19
CA LEU A 114 -2.11 18.98 5.34
C LEU A 114 -2.57 18.44 6.70
N ASN A 115 -2.03 17.30 7.15
CA ASN A 115 -2.40 16.70 8.43
C ASN A 115 -2.11 17.64 9.61
N ASP A 116 -1.05 18.45 9.53
CA ASP A 116 -0.70 19.42 10.57
C ASP A 116 -1.77 20.51 10.76
N ILE A 117 -2.52 20.85 9.70
CA ILE A 117 -3.60 21.85 9.76
C ILE A 117 -5.01 21.25 9.77
N ALA A 118 -5.17 19.98 9.37
CA ALA A 118 -6.49 19.34 9.20
C ALA A 118 -7.34 19.36 10.48
N GLY A 119 -6.71 19.28 11.66
CA GLY A 119 -7.41 19.36 12.95
C GLY A 119 -8.10 20.69 13.23
N THR A 120 -7.80 21.74 12.45
CA THR A 120 -8.39 23.08 12.58
C THR A 120 -9.52 23.35 11.60
N PHE A 121 -9.77 22.42 10.67
CA PHE A 121 -10.88 22.52 9.72
C PHE A 121 -12.23 22.37 10.41
N THR A 122 -13.29 22.88 9.77
CA THR A 122 -14.67 22.55 10.14
C THR A 122 -14.93 21.04 9.98
N ALA A 123 -15.90 20.49 10.71
CA ALA A 123 -16.22 19.07 10.62
C ALA A 123 -16.65 18.68 9.19
N GLU A 124 -17.40 19.56 8.53
CA GLU A 124 -17.84 19.38 7.14
C GLU A 124 -16.64 19.39 6.18
N ALA A 125 -15.69 20.32 6.35
CA ALA A 125 -14.50 20.38 5.51
C ALA A 125 -13.59 19.17 5.72
N GLN A 126 -13.43 18.69 6.96
CA GLN A 126 -12.68 17.47 7.24
C GLN A 126 -13.26 16.28 6.48
N GLU A 127 -14.58 16.10 6.55
CA GLU A 127 -15.25 15.00 5.87
C GLU A 127 -15.12 15.10 4.34
N VAL A 128 -15.34 16.29 3.78
CA VAL A 128 -15.23 16.54 2.35
C VAL A 128 -13.80 16.30 1.85
N VAL A 129 -12.80 16.86 2.52
CA VAL A 129 -11.39 16.67 2.15
C VAL A 129 -10.99 15.20 2.27
N ASN A 130 -11.47 14.51 3.31
CA ASN A 130 -11.22 13.09 3.52
C ASN A 130 -11.79 12.23 2.40
N VAL A 131 -13.08 12.40 2.09
CA VAL A 131 -13.80 11.58 1.10
C VAL A 131 -13.29 11.82 -0.32
N ILE A 132 -13.14 13.09 -0.71
CA ILE A 132 -12.85 13.40 -2.11
C ILE A 132 -11.35 13.24 -2.41
N ALA A 133 -10.47 13.65 -1.48
CA ALA A 133 -9.03 13.71 -1.74
C ALA A 133 -8.23 12.72 -0.89
N ALA A 134 -8.30 12.82 0.44
CA ALA A 134 -7.33 12.15 1.32
C ALA A 134 -7.42 10.62 1.27
N SER A 135 -8.63 10.05 1.26
CA SER A 135 -8.81 8.60 1.20
C SER A 135 -8.18 7.99 -0.06
N GLN A 136 -8.44 8.59 -1.23
CA GLN A 136 -7.86 8.13 -2.49
C GLN A 136 -6.33 8.34 -2.53
N ASN A 137 -5.87 9.51 -2.07
CA ASN A 137 -4.45 9.83 -1.99
C ASN A 137 -3.68 8.82 -1.13
N ASN A 138 -4.24 8.48 0.03
CA ASN A 138 -3.67 7.49 0.95
C ASN A 138 -3.63 6.09 0.34
N GLN A 139 -4.68 5.67 -0.37
CA GLN A 139 -4.69 4.36 -1.06
C GLN A 139 -3.58 4.29 -2.12
N ILE A 140 -3.41 5.33 -2.94
CA ILE A 140 -2.34 5.39 -3.93
C ILE A 140 -0.97 5.29 -3.25
N MET A 141 -0.74 6.06 -2.19
CA MET A 141 0.52 6.01 -1.44
C MET A 141 0.80 4.62 -0.84
N GLN A 142 -0.22 3.94 -0.32
CA GLN A 142 -0.07 2.58 0.22
C GLN A 142 0.29 1.58 -0.88
N LEU A 143 -0.34 1.70 -2.06
CA LEU A 143 -0.05 0.83 -3.20
C LEU A 143 1.36 1.07 -3.73
N GLU A 144 1.79 2.33 -3.88
CA GLU A 144 3.15 2.69 -4.29
C GLU A 144 4.19 2.14 -3.29
N SER A 145 3.93 2.29 -1.99
CA SER A 145 4.80 1.73 -0.94
C SER A 145 4.85 0.20 -0.99
N ALA A 146 3.70 -0.47 -1.17
CA ALA A 146 3.64 -1.93 -1.24
C ALA A 146 4.37 -2.45 -2.48
N MET A 147 4.25 -1.75 -3.61
CA MET A 147 4.93 -2.11 -4.86
C MET A 147 6.45 -2.09 -4.70
N VAL A 148 7.01 -1.07 -4.06
CA VAL A 148 8.47 -0.98 -3.80
C VAL A 148 8.94 -2.14 -2.91
N VAL A 149 8.18 -2.48 -1.88
CA VAL A 149 8.49 -3.61 -0.99
C VAL A 149 8.45 -4.94 -1.77
N LEU A 150 7.44 -5.13 -2.61
CA LEU A 150 7.30 -6.33 -3.44
C LEU A 150 8.44 -6.45 -4.46
N GLU A 151 8.87 -5.35 -5.07
CA GLU A 151 10.01 -5.32 -5.99
C GLU A 151 11.31 -5.72 -5.29
N GLN A 152 11.53 -5.20 -4.08
CA GLN A 152 12.69 -5.56 -3.26
C GLN A 152 12.67 -7.04 -2.88
N GLU A 153 11.52 -7.56 -2.47
CA GLU A 153 11.36 -8.97 -2.12
C GLU A 153 11.59 -9.87 -3.35
N ASN A 154 11.04 -9.51 -4.50
CA ASN A 154 11.19 -10.27 -5.74
C ASN A 154 12.66 -10.33 -6.17
N THR A 155 13.38 -9.20 -6.08
CA THR A 155 14.83 -9.14 -6.32
C THR A 155 15.59 -10.08 -5.38
N SER A 156 15.30 -10.02 -4.07
CA SER A 156 15.94 -10.89 -3.06
C SER A 156 15.65 -12.38 -3.30
N ARG A 157 14.42 -12.73 -3.68
CA ARG A 157 14.04 -14.11 -4.04
C ARG A 157 14.80 -14.58 -5.28
N GLY A 158 14.92 -13.73 -6.31
CA GLY A 158 15.69 -14.03 -7.51
C GLY A 158 17.16 -14.34 -7.22
N GLU A 159 17.78 -13.57 -6.31
CA GLU A 159 19.16 -13.83 -5.86
C GLU A 159 19.29 -15.16 -5.12
N LYS A 160 18.35 -15.49 -4.23
CA LYS A 160 18.32 -16.78 -3.51
C LYS A 160 18.17 -17.97 -4.44
N VAL A 161 17.31 -17.86 -5.45
CA VAL A 161 17.15 -18.92 -6.47
C VAL A 161 18.46 -19.18 -7.20
N LYS A 162 19.14 -18.12 -7.66
CA LYS A 162 20.46 -18.24 -8.31
C LYS A 162 21.50 -18.90 -7.40
N ALA A 163 21.50 -18.56 -6.11
CA ALA A 163 22.42 -19.18 -5.15
C ALA A 163 22.15 -20.68 -4.98
N LEU A 164 20.88 -21.08 -4.85
CA LEU A 164 20.48 -22.49 -4.73
C LEU A 164 20.77 -23.29 -6.00
N GLU A 165 20.58 -22.70 -7.19
CA GLU A 165 20.96 -23.32 -8.46
C GLU A 165 22.47 -23.60 -8.50
N GLN A 166 23.29 -22.63 -8.08
CA GLN A 166 24.74 -22.80 -8.03
C GLN A 166 25.15 -23.89 -7.02
N GLU A 167 24.48 -23.95 -5.86
CA GLU A 167 24.71 -24.99 -4.86
C GLU A 167 24.34 -26.38 -5.39
N ALA A 168 23.22 -26.51 -6.10
CA ALA A 168 22.79 -27.76 -6.72
C ALA A 168 23.78 -28.26 -7.79
N VAL A 169 24.32 -27.35 -8.61
CA VAL A 169 25.38 -27.67 -9.58
C VAL A 169 26.65 -28.15 -8.85
N ASN A 170 27.06 -27.45 -7.79
CA ASN A 170 28.23 -27.84 -7.01
C ASN A 170 28.05 -29.21 -6.33
N LEU A 171 26.87 -29.49 -5.77
CA LEU A 171 26.54 -30.79 -5.16
C LEU A 171 26.53 -31.91 -6.19
N ARG A 172 25.99 -31.68 -7.40
CA ARG A 172 26.06 -32.64 -8.50
C ARG A 172 27.49 -32.98 -8.87
N LYS A 173 28.35 -31.97 -9.00
CA LYS A 173 29.77 -32.17 -9.30
C LYS A 173 30.47 -33.00 -8.20
N LYS A 174 30.21 -32.70 -6.92
CA LYS A 174 30.74 -33.50 -5.80
C LYS A 174 30.26 -34.95 -5.82
N LEU A 175 29.01 -35.19 -6.18
CA LEU A 175 28.47 -36.55 -6.33
C LEU A 175 29.17 -37.32 -7.47
N GLU A 176 29.38 -36.67 -8.62
CA GLU A 176 30.13 -37.26 -9.73
C GLU A 176 31.57 -37.59 -9.35
N GLU A 177 32.26 -36.70 -8.63
CA GLU A 177 33.62 -36.94 -8.11
C GLU A 177 33.66 -38.14 -7.16
N LEU A 178 32.70 -38.25 -6.23
CA LEU A 178 32.61 -39.38 -5.30
C LEU A 178 32.33 -40.71 -6.02
N LEU A 179 31.44 -40.72 -7.02
CA LEU A 179 31.18 -41.89 -7.84
C LEU A 179 32.42 -42.35 -8.60
N GLN A 180 33.21 -41.41 -9.12
CA GLN A 180 34.46 -41.73 -9.81
C GLN A 180 35.52 -42.32 -8.86
N ILE A 181 35.59 -41.81 -7.62
CA ILE A 181 36.45 -42.38 -6.57
C ILE A 181 36.00 -43.81 -6.21
N GLU A 182 34.70 -44.05 -6.07
CA GLU A 182 34.17 -45.39 -5.80
C GLU A 182 34.49 -46.36 -6.93
N ALA A 183 34.26 -45.97 -8.17
CA ALA A 183 34.56 -46.80 -9.34
C ALA A 183 36.05 -47.17 -9.41
N THR A 184 36.95 -46.19 -9.19
CA THR A 184 38.40 -46.44 -9.17
C THR A 184 38.83 -47.33 -8.01
N LEU A 185 38.21 -47.20 -6.83
CA LEU A 185 38.44 -48.11 -5.71
C LEU A 185 37.96 -49.53 -6.00
N MET A 186 36.77 -49.71 -6.59
CA MET A 186 36.27 -51.02 -7.00
C MET A 186 37.21 -51.70 -8.00
N ASP A 187 37.66 -50.97 -9.02
CA ASP A 187 38.60 -51.50 -10.01
C ASP A 187 39.95 -51.88 -9.38
N LYS A 188 40.48 -51.04 -8.49
CA LYS A 188 41.71 -51.34 -7.76
C LYS A 188 41.55 -52.58 -6.88
N ASN A 189 40.44 -52.69 -6.15
CA ASN A 189 40.18 -53.83 -5.27
C ASN A 189 40.05 -55.14 -6.06
N ARG A 190 39.42 -55.10 -7.25
CA ARG A 190 39.33 -56.23 -8.18
C ARG A 190 40.69 -56.66 -8.73
N SER A 191 41.59 -55.70 -8.98
CA SER A 191 42.95 -55.99 -9.47
C SER A 191 43.89 -56.59 -8.42
N THR A 192 43.61 -56.39 -7.12
CA THR A 192 44.39 -56.98 -6.01
C THR A 192 43.93 -58.38 -5.57
N GLN A 193 42.81 -58.88 -6.10
CA GLN A 193 42.28 -60.22 -5.80
C GLN A 193 42.55 -61.26 -6.91
N GLN A 194 43.30 -60.89 -7.96
CA GLN A 194 43.88 -61.80 -8.96
C GLN A 194 45.39 -61.94 -8.72
#